data_AF-A0A0F8CNF0-F1
#
_entry.id   AF-A0A0F8CNF0-F1
#
_cell.length_a   1.000
_cell.length_b   1.000
_cell.length_c   1.000
_cell.angle_alpha   90.00
_cell.angle_beta   90.00
_cell.angle_gamma   90.00
#
_symmetry.space_group_name_H-M   'P 1'
#
loop_
_entity.id
_entity.type
_entity.pdbx_description
1 polymer ?
#
loop_
_entity_poly.entity_id
_entity_poly.type
_entity_poly.pdbx_seq_one_letter_code
_entity_poly.pdbx_strand_id
1 'polypeptide(L)'
;MPGNPNETKLVNFAMANSTRRKIINFLANGYRNTGEIEEIIGKKTLDFHLKVLQQAGLIDLEEETVKLSEYGKIFLKNKTGQNEEKTADFSQAKPVEIAKIRQLSPCIADSSRLRVSANMIPPPGGILKLLEPLFPRSNYSDRKDSLIIQKGEIITTIYGSGKVSIRMIKNEDEAKEVLESLKTIINEAIAKGVAPAPREKVRVDLMEIYEYLPQTNCRKCSEQGCYSFAIKLMSRQVTLDRCVLLKEPEYANNQEHLQILTAYI
;
A
#
# COMPACT_ATOMS: atom_id res chain seq x y z
N MET A 1 -24.65 -0.88 0.59
CA MET A 1 -24.21 -0.26 1.86
C MET A 1 -22.70 -0.07 1.75
N PRO A 2 -22.13 1.11 2.04
CA PRO A 2 -20.68 1.24 2.09
C PRO A 2 -20.19 0.44 3.30
N GLY A 3 -19.35 -0.58 3.05
CA GLY A 3 -18.77 -1.42 4.10
C GLY A 3 -17.88 -0.61 5.04
N ASN A 4 -17.59 -1.16 6.21
CA ASN A 4 -16.69 -0.52 7.17
C ASN A 4 -15.32 -0.28 6.51
N PRO A 5 -14.74 0.93 6.57
CA PRO A 5 -13.43 1.21 5.97
C PRO A 5 -12.31 0.25 6.40
N ASN A 6 -12.40 -0.34 7.59
CA ASN A 6 -11.47 -1.36 8.07
C ASN A 6 -11.63 -2.71 7.35
N GLU A 7 -12.86 -3.09 6.98
CA GLU A 7 -13.13 -4.31 6.20
C GLU A 7 -12.50 -4.19 4.81
N THR A 8 -12.65 -3.04 4.15
CA THR A 8 -12.04 -2.78 2.84
C THR A 8 -10.52 -2.93 2.83
N LYS A 9 -9.81 -2.45 3.88
CA LYS A 9 -8.34 -2.57 3.98
C LYS A 9 -7.90 -4.02 4.10
N LEU A 10 -8.58 -4.78 4.97
CA LEU A 10 -8.29 -6.20 5.20
C LEU A 10 -8.56 -7.02 3.94
N VAL A 11 -9.65 -6.73 3.22
CA VAL A 11 -9.98 -7.35 1.93
C VAL A 11 -8.90 -7.09 0.89
N ASN A 12 -8.44 -5.84 0.74
CA ASN A 12 -7.38 -5.50 -0.21
C ASN A 12 -6.05 -6.20 0.13
N PHE A 13 -5.67 -6.24 1.40
CA PHE A 13 -4.49 -6.97 1.86
C PHE A 13 -4.61 -8.48 1.61
N ALA A 14 -5.77 -9.05 1.92
CA ALA A 14 -6.05 -10.46 1.69
C ALA A 14 -5.93 -10.77 0.20
N MET A 15 -6.50 -9.95 -0.68
CA MET A 15 -6.54 -10.19 -2.12
C MET A 15 -5.27 -9.77 -2.88
N ALA A 16 -4.34 -9.03 -2.26
CA ALA A 16 -3.03 -8.73 -2.86
C ALA A 16 -2.16 -9.99 -3.04
N ASN A 17 -2.33 -10.99 -2.18
CA ASN A 17 -1.56 -12.24 -2.22
C ASN A 17 -2.13 -13.22 -3.26
N SER A 18 -1.26 -13.86 -4.03
CA SER A 18 -1.66 -14.80 -5.10
C SER A 18 -2.25 -16.10 -4.55
N THR A 19 -1.70 -16.64 -3.45
CA THR A 19 -2.21 -17.85 -2.79
C THR A 19 -3.64 -17.66 -2.30
N ARG A 20 -3.91 -16.55 -1.59
CA ARG A 20 -5.27 -16.23 -1.10
C ARG A 20 -6.28 -16.05 -2.23
N ARG A 21 -5.86 -15.45 -3.36
CA ARG A 21 -6.70 -15.37 -4.58
C ARG A 21 -7.04 -16.75 -5.15
N LYS A 22 -6.08 -17.69 -5.15
CA LYS A 22 -6.33 -19.07 -5.59
C LYS A 22 -7.37 -19.76 -4.71
N ILE A 23 -7.27 -19.61 -3.38
CA ILE A 23 -8.24 -20.16 -2.43
C ILE A 23 -9.64 -19.60 -2.73
N ILE A 24 -9.78 -18.27 -2.83
CA ILE A 24 -11.08 -17.63 -3.11
C ILE A 24 -11.69 -18.09 -4.43
N ASN A 25 -10.88 -18.22 -5.48
CA ASN A 25 -11.35 -18.73 -6.77
C ASN A 25 -11.75 -20.21 -6.70
N PHE A 26 -11.04 -21.01 -5.90
CA PHE A 26 -11.37 -22.43 -5.71
C PHE A 26 -12.71 -22.60 -4.97
N LEU A 27 -12.99 -21.72 -4.01
CA LEU A 27 -14.25 -21.66 -3.26
C LEU A 27 -15.43 -21.04 -4.06
N ALA A 28 -15.18 -20.51 -5.26
CA ALA A 28 -16.24 -19.97 -6.12
C ALA A 28 -17.29 -21.02 -6.49
N ASN A 29 -16.88 -22.29 -6.49
CA ASN A 29 -17.69 -23.45 -6.86
C ASN A 29 -18.23 -24.21 -5.63
N GLY A 30 -18.44 -23.52 -4.51
CA GLY A 30 -19.03 -24.07 -3.28
C GLY A 30 -18.03 -24.22 -2.12
N TYR A 31 -18.46 -24.90 -1.06
CA TYR A 31 -17.61 -25.19 0.09
C TYR A 31 -16.54 -26.24 -0.27
N ARG A 32 -15.43 -26.24 0.47
CA ARG A 32 -14.30 -27.17 0.31
C ARG A 32 -13.80 -27.62 1.65
N ASN A 33 -13.27 -28.83 1.75
CA ASN A 33 -12.58 -29.28 2.94
C ASN A 33 -11.19 -28.62 3.01
N THR A 34 -10.70 -28.33 4.23
CA THR A 34 -9.36 -27.77 4.45
C THR A 34 -8.26 -28.61 3.80
N GLY A 35 -8.38 -29.94 3.82
CA GLY A 35 -7.47 -30.87 3.14
C GLY A 35 -7.43 -30.71 1.62
N GLU A 36 -8.56 -30.42 0.97
CA GLU A 36 -8.58 -30.12 -0.48
C GLU A 36 -7.84 -28.81 -0.79
N ILE A 37 -7.89 -27.85 0.14
CA ILE A 37 -7.15 -26.60 0.02
C ILE A 37 -5.66 -26.83 0.31
N GLU A 38 -5.30 -27.72 1.26
CA GLU A 38 -3.91 -28.12 1.55
C GLU A 38 -3.20 -28.61 0.29
N GLU A 39 -3.87 -29.41 -0.55
CA GLU A 39 -3.29 -29.94 -1.80
C GLU A 39 -2.93 -28.85 -2.80
N ILE A 40 -3.64 -27.72 -2.80
CA ILE A 40 -3.46 -26.63 -3.77
C ILE A 40 -2.33 -25.67 -3.36
N ILE A 41 -2.17 -25.42 -2.05
CA ILE A 41 -1.30 -24.34 -1.56
C ILE A 41 -0.19 -24.82 -0.62
N GLY A 42 -0.24 -26.06 -0.16
CA GLY A 42 0.70 -26.65 0.79
C GLY A 42 0.33 -26.37 2.26
N LYS A 43 0.51 -27.40 3.10
CA LYS A 43 0.08 -27.44 4.50
C LYS A 43 0.71 -26.37 5.40
N LYS A 44 1.97 -26.01 5.18
CA LYS A 44 2.75 -25.16 6.11
C LYS A 44 2.17 -23.76 6.32
N THR A 45 1.40 -23.22 5.39
CA THR A 45 0.88 -21.84 5.47
C THR A 45 -0.63 -21.75 5.31
N LEU A 46 -1.35 -22.88 5.31
CA LEU A 46 -2.79 -22.91 5.09
C LEU A 46 -3.53 -22.12 6.17
N ASP A 47 -3.30 -22.44 7.44
CA ASP A 47 -3.98 -21.81 8.57
C ASP A 47 -3.80 -20.28 8.56
N PHE A 48 -2.58 -19.83 8.23
CA PHE A 48 -2.27 -18.41 8.09
C PHE A 48 -3.11 -17.76 6.98
N HIS A 49 -3.17 -18.36 5.79
CA HIS A 49 -3.93 -17.82 4.67
C HIS A 49 -5.43 -17.80 4.94
N LEU A 50 -5.97 -18.87 5.55
CA LEU A 50 -7.38 -18.95 5.92
C LEU A 50 -7.74 -17.90 6.98
N LYS A 51 -6.91 -17.73 8.02
CA LYS A 51 -7.14 -16.72 9.06
C LYS A 51 -7.19 -15.30 8.49
N VAL A 52 -6.28 -14.96 7.57
CA VAL A 52 -6.29 -13.64 6.89
C VAL A 52 -7.55 -13.44 6.04
N LEU A 53 -8.00 -14.48 5.33
CA LEU A 53 -9.23 -14.41 4.53
C LEU A 53 -10.48 -14.28 5.40
N GLN A 54 -10.51 -14.97 6.55
CA GLN A 54 -11.59 -14.91 7.53
C GLN A 54 -11.66 -13.53 8.21
N GLN A 55 -10.51 -12.98 8.61
CA GLN A 55 -10.43 -11.62 9.17
C GLN A 55 -10.87 -10.55 8.17
N ALA A 56 -10.63 -10.78 6.88
CA ALA A 56 -11.15 -9.93 5.81
C ALA A 56 -12.64 -10.14 5.53
N GLY A 57 -13.33 -11.03 6.26
CA GLY A 57 -14.74 -11.34 6.07
C GLY A 57 -15.06 -12.01 4.74
N LEU A 58 -14.07 -12.54 4.02
CA LEU A 58 -14.25 -13.14 2.68
C LEU A 58 -14.69 -14.61 2.73
N ILE A 59 -14.39 -15.31 3.82
CA ILE A 59 -14.72 -16.72 4.01
C ILE A 59 -15.29 -16.97 5.40
N ASP A 60 -16.10 -18.01 5.50
CA ASP A 60 -16.55 -18.60 6.75
C ASP A 60 -15.88 -19.96 6.94
N LEU A 61 -15.44 -20.25 8.17
CA LEU A 61 -14.86 -21.54 8.57
C LEU A 61 -15.87 -22.26 9.47
N GLU A 62 -16.28 -23.46 9.07
CA GLU A 62 -17.17 -24.34 9.82
C GLU A 62 -16.53 -25.72 9.93
N GLU A 63 -16.06 -26.07 11.13
CA GLU A 63 -15.29 -27.29 11.41
C GLU A 63 -14.08 -27.45 10.48
N GLU A 64 -14.14 -28.38 9.53
CA GLU A 64 -13.11 -28.65 8.53
C GLU A 64 -13.48 -28.14 7.13
N THR A 65 -14.55 -27.35 7.03
CA THR A 65 -15.04 -26.82 5.75
C THR A 65 -14.87 -25.31 5.67
N VAL A 66 -14.52 -24.86 4.47
CA VAL A 66 -14.32 -23.46 4.13
C VAL A 66 -15.31 -23.10 3.04
N LYS A 67 -16.02 -21.98 3.19
CA LYS A 67 -16.92 -21.44 2.16
C LYS A 67 -16.76 -19.94 2.03
N LEU A 68 -17.13 -19.39 0.86
CA LEU A 68 -17.26 -17.94 0.73
C LEU A 68 -18.41 -17.44 1.62
N SER A 69 -18.13 -16.37 2.36
CA SER A 69 -19.19 -15.63 3.06
C SER A 69 -20.10 -14.93 2.05
N GLU A 70 -21.26 -14.43 2.50
CA GLU A 70 -22.13 -13.62 1.64
C GLU A 70 -21.39 -12.40 1.07
N TYR A 71 -20.55 -11.75 1.88
CA TYR A 71 -19.70 -10.66 1.43
C TYR A 71 -18.67 -11.13 0.39
N GLY A 72 -18.00 -12.27 0.63
CA GLY A 72 -17.03 -12.85 -0.32
C GLY A 72 -17.64 -13.21 -1.67
N LYS A 73 -18.89 -13.72 -1.70
CA LYS A 73 -19.64 -14.01 -2.93
C LYS A 73 -19.95 -12.74 -3.71
N ILE A 74 -20.40 -11.68 -3.04
CA ILE A 74 -20.69 -10.38 -3.66
C ILE A 74 -19.40 -9.77 -4.22
N PHE A 75 -18.31 -9.80 -3.44
CA PHE A 75 -16.99 -9.32 -3.85
C PHE A 75 -16.50 -10.01 -5.12
N LEU A 76 -16.63 -11.34 -5.20
CA LEU A 76 -16.21 -12.11 -6.38
C LEU A 76 -17.07 -11.78 -7.62
N LYS A 77 -18.39 -11.65 -7.46
CA LYS A 77 -19.32 -11.31 -8.56
C LYS A 77 -19.10 -9.89 -9.11
N ASN A 78 -18.84 -8.92 -8.24
CA ASN A 78 -18.55 -7.55 -8.66
C ASN A 78 -17.26 -7.47 -9.48
N LYS A 79 -16.28 -8.34 -9.21
CA LYS A 79 -15.05 -8.44 -9.99
C LYS A 79 -15.27 -9.00 -11.40
N THR A 80 -16.20 -9.94 -11.57
CA THR A 80 -16.56 -10.48 -12.89
C THR A 80 -17.37 -9.49 -13.74
N GLY A 81 -18.10 -8.54 -13.13
CA GLY A 81 -18.86 -7.50 -13.84
C GLY A 81 -18.08 -6.22 -14.17
N GLN A 82 -16.87 -6.03 -13.63
CA GLN A 82 -16.03 -4.84 -13.87
C GLN A 82 -14.98 -5.04 -14.98
N ASN A 83 -14.99 -6.16 -15.70
CA ASN A 83 -14.01 -6.48 -16.75
C ASN A 83 -14.31 -5.82 -18.12
N GLU A 84 -15.14 -4.78 -18.19
CA GLU A 84 -15.35 -3.97 -19.40
C GLU A 84 -14.88 -2.50 -19.25
N GLU A 85 -13.94 -2.22 -18.36
CA GLU A 85 -13.09 -1.03 -18.52
C GLU A 85 -11.97 -1.36 -19.50
N LYS A 86 -11.97 -0.69 -20.66
CA LYS A 86 -10.87 -0.70 -21.65
C LYS A 86 -9.53 -0.78 -20.92
N THR A 87 -8.84 -1.92 -21.04
CA THR A 87 -7.51 -2.15 -20.47
C THR A 87 -6.59 -1.01 -20.89
N ALA A 88 -6.41 -0.04 -19.99
CA ALA A 88 -5.39 0.97 -20.15
C ALA A 88 -4.07 0.31 -19.81
N ASP A 89 -3.32 -0.01 -20.85
CA ASP A 89 -2.15 -0.87 -20.82
C ASP A 89 -0.86 -0.01 -20.93
N PHE A 90 0.19 -0.39 -20.19
CA PHE A 90 1.52 0.21 -20.30
C PHE A 90 2.26 -0.23 -21.58
N SER A 91 1.65 -1.00 -22.48
CA SER A 91 2.28 -1.56 -23.68
C SER A 91 2.95 -0.54 -24.60
N GLN A 92 2.56 0.73 -24.55
CA GLN A 92 3.22 1.82 -25.29
C GLN A 92 4.15 2.69 -24.42
N ALA A 93 4.22 2.45 -23.11
CA ALA A 93 5.08 3.17 -22.19
C ALA A 93 6.53 2.72 -22.33
N LYS A 94 7.45 3.69 -22.32
CA LYS A 94 8.88 3.43 -22.32
C LYS A 94 9.41 3.53 -20.89
N PRO A 95 10.41 2.72 -20.50
CA PRO A 95 11.11 2.90 -19.24
C PRO A 95 11.59 4.33 -19.07
N VAL A 96 11.49 4.84 -17.85
CA VAL A 96 11.87 6.20 -17.49
C VAL A 96 13.23 6.22 -16.80
N GLU A 97 13.98 7.27 -17.10
CA GLU A 97 15.16 7.71 -16.39
C GLU A 97 14.84 9.01 -15.66
N ILE A 98 15.37 9.19 -14.45
CA ILE A 98 15.25 10.45 -13.74
C ILE A 98 16.59 11.16 -13.80
N ALA A 99 16.63 12.27 -14.54
CA ALA A 99 17.78 13.14 -14.66
C ALA A 99 18.24 13.65 -13.28
N LYS A 100 19.55 13.91 -13.16
CA LYS A 100 20.19 14.47 -11.96
C LYS A 100 19.43 15.69 -11.44
N ILE A 101 19.41 15.82 -10.11
CA ILE A 101 18.78 16.93 -9.38
C ILE A 101 19.19 18.26 -10.02
N ARG A 102 18.21 19.01 -10.50
CA ARG A 102 18.41 20.29 -11.20
C ARG A 102 18.49 21.46 -10.25
N GLN A 103 17.76 21.39 -9.15
CA GLN A 103 17.65 22.50 -8.20
C GLN A 103 17.36 21.97 -6.81
N LEU A 104 18.08 22.54 -5.84
CA LEU A 104 17.89 22.39 -4.40
C LEU A 104 17.56 23.77 -3.83
N SER A 105 16.46 23.91 -3.10
CA SER A 105 16.06 25.17 -2.45
C SER A 105 15.36 24.92 -1.13
N PRO A 106 15.27 25.91 -0.22
CA PRO A 106 14.46 25.78 0.98
C PRO A 106 12.98 25.48 0.65
N CYS A 107 12.34 24.63 1.45
CA CYS A 107 10.93 24.32 1.29
C CYS A 107 10.08 25.47 1.81
N ILE A 108 9.11 25.92 1.01
CA ILE A 108 8.18 26.99 1.39
C ILE A 108 7.39 26.66 2.67
N ALA A 109 7.07 25.39 2.89
CA ALA A 109 6.27 24.97 4.05
C ALA A 109 7.09 24.85 5.35
N ASP A 110 8.41 24.67 5.23
CA ASP A 110 9.31 24.48 6.36
C ASP A 110 10.74 24.84 5.92
N SER A 111 11.28 25.92 6.46
CA SER A 111 12.60 26.44 6.09
C SER A 111 13.75 25.49 6.49
N SER A 112 13.51 24.55 7.41
CA SER A 112 14.47 23.50 7.77
C SER A 112 14.53 22.35 6.76
N ARG A 113 13.56 22.31 5.83
CA ARG A 113 13.47 21.29 4.78
C ARG A 113 13.83 21.87 3.43
N LEU A 114 14.08 20.96 2.51
CA LEU A 114 14.47 21.24 1.14
C LEU A 114 13.34 20.86 0.17
N ARG A 115 13.34 21.57 -0.96
CA ARG A 115 12.62 21.26 -2.18
C ARG A 115 13.63 20.93 -3.26
N VAL A 116 13.39 19.82 -3.93
CA VAL A 116 14.18 19.33 -5.05
C VAL A 116 13.35 19.37 -6.32
N SER A 117 13.98 19.73 -7.43
CA SER A 117 13.42 19.56 -8.77
C SER A 117 14.32 18.67 -9.62
N ALA A 118 13.73 17.71 -10.32
CA ALA A 118 14.36 16.78 -11.25
C ALA A 118 13.48 16.64 -12.51
N ASN A 119 13.97 15.90 -13.51
CA ASN A 119 13.21 15.62 -14.73
C ASN A 119 13.20 14.12 -15.02
N MET A 120 12.05 13.60 -15.40
CA MET A 120 11.82 12.25 -15.89
C MET A 120 11.85 12.26 -17.42
N ILE A 121 12.60 11.33 -18.01
CA ILE A 121 12.82 11.20 -19.45
C ILE A 121 12.64 9.72 -19.85
N PRO A 122 11.79 9.40 -20.84
CA PRO A 122 10.91 10.33 -21.54
C PRO A 122 9.82 10.90 -20.60
N PRO A 123 9.20 12.03 -20.95
CA PRO A 123 8.04 12.53 -20.23
C PRO A 123 6.96 11.44 -20.15
N PRO A 124 6.41 11.16 -18.96
CA PRO A 124 5.42 10.11 -18.79
C PRO A 124 4.07 10.45 -19.45
N GLY A 125 3.74 11.72 -19.69
CA GLY A 125 2.53 12.13 -20.42
C GLY A 125 1.26 11.41 -19.95
N GLY A 126 0.45 10.91 -20.90
CA GLY A 126 -0.86 10.30 -20.66
C GLY A 126 -0.89 9.03 -19.81
N ILE A 127 0.27 8.44 -19.46
CA ILE A 127 0.31 7.28 -18.54
C ILE A 127 0.29 7.69 -17.06
N LEU A 128 0.38 8.99 -16.73
CA LEU A 128 0.41 9.45 -15.34
C LEU A 128 -0.76 8.94 -14.51
N LYS A 129 -1.97 8.95 -15.09
CA LYS A 129 -3.18 8.47 -14.43
C LYS A 129 -3.09 6.97 -14.10
N LEU A 130 -2.43 6.19 -14.96
CA LEU A 130 -2.22 4.75 -14.77
C LEU A 130 -1.19 4.44 -13.67
N LEU A 131 -0.36 5.42 -13.32
CA LEU A 131 0.60 5.30 -12.23
C LEU A 131 -0.04 5.54 -10.86
N GLU A 132 -1.20 6.21 -10.77
CA GLU A 132 -1.85 6.54 -9.49
C GLU A 132 -2.03 5.30 -8.58
N PRO A 133 -2.54 4.14 -9.06
CA PRO A 133 -2.73 2.96 -8.21
C PRO A 133 -1.44 2.34 -7.65
N LEU A 134 -0.27 2.69 -8.19
CA LEU A 134 1.02 2.21 -7.68
C LEU A 134 1.35 2.80 -6.30
N PHE A 135 0.79 3.97 -5.98
CA PHE A 135 1.16 4.74 -4.80
C PHE A 135 -0.03 4.83 -3.83
N PRO A 136 0.08 4.26 -2.61
CA PRO A 136 -1.02 4.18 -1.64
C PRO A 136 -1.69 5.53 -1.31
N ARG A 137 -0.87 6.57 -1.14
CA ARG A 137 -1.33 7.94 -0.90
C ARG A 137 -1.00 8.80 -2.10
N SER A 138 -1.86 8.75 -3.10
CA SER A 138 -1.69 9.56 -4.30
C SER A 138 -3.00 10.14 -4.82
N ASN A 139 -2.85 11.19 -5.62
CA ASN A 139 -3.95 11.85 -6.29
C ASN A 139 -3.50 12.38 -7.65
N TYR A 140 -4.11 11.86 -8.70
CA TYR A 140 -3.97 12.40 -10.05
C TYR A 140 -4.96 13.54 -10.30
N SER A 141 -4.60 14.49 -11.16
CA SER A 141 -5.45 15.61 -11.57
C SER A 141 -5.36 15.82 -13.08
N ASP A 142 -6.45 15.57 -13.80
CA ASP A 142 -6.55 15.84 -15.24
C ASP A 142 -6.30 17.32 -15.56
N ARG A 143 -6.84 18.24 -14.74
CA ARG A 143 -6.68 19.69 -14.93
C ARG A 143 -5.22 20.15 -14.90
N LYS A 144 -4.40 19.54 -14.05
CA LYS A 144 -3.00 19.96 -13.84
C LYS A 144 -2.00 19.05 -14.55
N ASP A 145 -2.47 17.97 -15.16
CA ASP A 145 -1.65 16.89 -15.71
C ASP A 145 -0.54 16.50 -14.72
N SER A 146 -0.94 16.18 -13.49
CA SER A 146 -0.01 15.95 -12.38
C SER A 146 -0.47 14.86 -11.41
N LEU A 147 0.48 14.04 -10.97
CA LEU A 147 0.31 13.00 -9.96
C LEU A 147 1.05 13.44 -8.70
N ILE A 148 0.30 13.62 -7.62
CA ILE A 148 0.83 13.94 -6.30
C ILE A 148 0.92 12.64 -5.51
N ILE A 149 2.08 12.36 -4.92
CA ILE A 149 2.36 11.19 -4.09
C ILE A 149 2.84 11.69 -2.73
N GLN A 150 2.29 11.13 -1.66
CA GLN A 150 2.72 11.41 -0.29
C GLN A 150 3.27 10.14 0.35
N LYS A 151 4.43 10.25 1.01
CA LYS A 151 5.03 9.17 1.82
C LYS A 151 5.57 9.77 3.11
N GLY A 152 4.86 9.58 4.21
CA GLY A 152 5.07 10.36 5.43
C GLY A 152 4.90 11.86 5.15
N GLU A 153 5.92 12.66 5.45
CA GLU A 153 5.95 14.11 5.20
C GLU A 153 6.39 14.47 3.77
N ILE A 154 7.06 13.55 3.07
CA ILE A 154 7.62 13.82 1.73
C ILE A 154 6.48 13.87 0.71
N ILE A 155 6.42 14.97 -0.03
CA ILE A 155 5.44 15.18 -1.11
C ILE A 155 6.18 15.23 -2.43
N THR A 156 5.90 14.25 -3.30
CA THR A 156 6.41 14.20 -4.66
C THR A 156 5.30 14.58 -5.63
N THR A 157 5.61 15.38 -6.65
CA THR A 157 4.69 15.77 -7.70
C THR A 157 5.35 15.54 -9.05
N ILE A 158 4.74 14.69 -9.86
CA ILE A 158 5.15 14.38 -11.22
C ILE A 158 4.20 15.11 -12.14
N TYR A 159 4.72 15.82 -13.15
CA TYR A 159 3.93 16.45 -14.20
C TYR A 159 4.07 15.64 -15.48
N GLY A 160 3.04 15.62 -16.34
CA GLY A 160 3.10 14.92 -17.64
C GLY A 160 4.21 15.44 -18.57
N SER A 161 4.67 16.68 -18.36
CA SER A 161 5.87 17.25 -19.01
C SER A 161 7.19 16.58 -18.60
N GLY A 162 7.18 15.66 -17.63
CA GLY A 162 8.37 15.02 -17.08
C GLY A 162 8.99 15.78 -15.91
N LYS A 163 8.54 16.98 -15.56
CA LYS A 163 9.04 17.67 -14.36
C LYS A 163 8.66 16.87 -13.11
N VAL A 164 9.62 16.69 -12.19
CA VAL A 164 9.40 16.07 -10.88
C VAL A 164 9.80 17.08 -9.81
N SER A 165 8.91 17.36 -8.86
CA SER A 165 9.20 18.20 -7.70
C SER A 165 8.99 17.40 -6.42
N ILE A 166 9.98 17.40 -5.54
CA ILE A 166 9.92 16.78 -4.22
C ILE A 166 10.05 17.86 -3.16
N ARG A 167 9.24 17.77 -2.10
CA ARG A 167 9.23 18.71 -0.96
C ARG A 167 9.34 17.95 0.35
N MET A 168 9.70 18.66 1.42
CA MET A 168 9.90 18.13 2.78
C MET A 168 11.11 17.19 2.93
N ILE A 169 12.12 17.40 2.09
CA ILE A 169 13.35 16.62 2.09
C ILE A 169 14.34 17.16 3.13
N LYS A 170 15.11 16.30 3.76
CA LYS A 170 16.15 16.64 4.75
C LYS A 170 17.46 17.02 4.08
N ASN A 171 17.86 16.28 3.05
CA ASN A 171 19.13 16.44 2.35
C ASN A 171 19.07 15.89 0.91
N GLU A 172 20.12 16.13 0.13
CA GLU A 172 20.17 15.68 -1.27
C GLU A 172 20.10 14.15 -1.41
N ASP A 173 20.67 13.40 -0.47
CA ASP A 173 20.72 11.94 -0.56
C ASP A 173 19.32 11.32 -0.36
N GLU A 174 18.51 11.84 0.56
CA GLU A 174 17.10 11.44 0.71
C GLU A 174 16.31 11.73 -0.59
N ALA A 175 16.63 12.83 -1.30
CA ALA A 175 16.02 13.07 -2.60
C ALA A 175 16.46 12.04 -3.66
N LYS A 176 17.74 11.64 -3.69
CA LYS A 176 18.21 10.59 -4.60
C LYS A 176 17.51 9.27 -4.33
N GLU A 177 17.38 8.87 -3.08
CA GLU A 177 16.66 7.65 -2.68
C GLU A 177 15.20 7.68 -3.12
N VAL A 178 14.51 8.82 -2.94
CA VAL A 178 13.11 8.99 -3.37
C VAL A 178 13.00 8.89 -4.90
N LEU A 179 13.91 9.52 -5.64
CA LEU A 179 13.91 9.47 -7.11
C LEU A 179 14.21 8.05 -7.63
N GLU A 180 15.20 7.35 -7.08
CA GLU A 180 15.52 5.97 -7.48
C GLU A 180 14.38 5.00 -7.14
N SER A 181 13.76 5.15 -5.97
CA SER A 181 12.57 4.37 -5.61
C SER A 181 11.42 4.64 -6.58
N LEU A 182 11.19 5.90 -6.94
CA LEU A 182 10.16 6.28 -7.91
C LEU A 182 10.41 5.67 -9.28
N LYS A 183 11.64 5.77 -9.79
CA LYS A 183 12.08 5.16 -11.06
C LYS A 183 11.83 3.66 -11.06
N THR A 184 12.26 2.98 -10.00
CA THR A 184 12.13 1.52 -9.86
C THR A 184 10.67 1.09 -9.92
N ILE A 185 9.79 1.72 -9.13
CA ILE A 185 8.35 1.39 -9.09
C ILE A 185 7.70 1.57 -10.46
N ILE A 186 7.97 2.69 -11.14
CA ILE A 186 7.39 2.98 -12.46
C ILE A 186 7.90 1.97 -13.49
N ASN A 187 9.20 1.72 -13.55
CA ASN A 187 9.79 0.82 -14.54
C ASN A 187 9.37 -0.63 -14.34
N GLU A 188 9.21 -1.09 -13.09
CA GLU A 188 8.63 -2.40 -12.81
C GLU A 188 7.18 -2.52 -13.28
N ALA A 189 6.38 -1.47 -13.12
CA ALA A 189 4.99 -1.45 -13.59
C ALA A 189 4.91 -1.47 -15.12
N ILE A 190 5.76 -0.67 -15.78
CA ILE A 190 5.88 -0.66 -17.25
C ILE A 190 6.33 -2.03 -17.76
N ALA A 191 7.34 -2.64 -17.14
CA ALA A 191 7.84 -3.96 -17.53
C ALA A 191 6.79 -5.07 -17.38
N LYS A 192 5.88 -4.95 -16.40
CA LYS A 192 4.74 -5.87 -16.24
C LYS A 192 3.67 -5.69 -17.31
N GLY A 193 3.63 -4.55 -18.00
CA GLY A 193 2.71 -4.29 -19.11
C GLY A 193 1.24 -4.30 -18.72
N VAL A 194 0.89 -4.14 -17.45
CA VAL A 194 -0.52 -4.10 -17.02
C VAL A 194 -0.65 -3.01 -15.96
N ALA A 195 -1.55 -2.04 -16.21
CA ALA A 195 -1.89 -1.06 -15.19
C ALA A 195 -2.51 -1.78 -13.98
N PRO A 196 -2.04 -1.50 -12.74
CA PRO A 196 -2.68 -2.07 -11.58
C PRO A 196 -4.14 -1.62 -11.55
N ALA A 197 -5.03 -2.53 -11.15
CA ALA A 197 -6.42 -2.19 -10.92
C ALA A 197 -6.50 -0.96 -9.99
N PRO A 198 -7.46 -0.04 -10.22
CA PRO A 198 -7.69 1.09 -9.34
C PRO A 198 -7.71 0.63 -7.88
N ARG A 199 -6.87 1.25 -7.05
CA ARG A 199 -6.86 0.99 -5.61
C ARG A 199 -7.78 1.97 -4.92
N GLU A 200 -8.56 1.46 -3.99
CA GLU A 200 -9.32 2.32 -3.09
C GLU A 200 -8.36 3.14 -2.23
N LYS A 201 -8.67 4.42 -2.03
CA LYS A 201 -7.83 5.34 -1.26
C LYS A 201 -7.95 5.01 0.23
N VAL A 202 -7.04 4.16 0.69
CA VAL A 202 -6.92 3.77 2.08
C VAL A 202 -6.30 4.92 2.88
N ARG A 203 -7.08 5.52 3.77
CA ARG A 203 -6.59 6.47 4.78
C ARG A 203 -6.37 5.73 6.09
N VAL A 204 -5.16 5.84 6.63
CA VAL A 204 -4.84 5.36 7.97
C VAL A 204 -4.99 6.51 8.95
N ASP A 205 -5.86 6.34 9.95
CA ASP A 205 -5.98 7.30 11.05
C ASP A 205 -4.89 7.09 12.10
N LEU A 206 -4.57 8.14 12.85
CA LEU A 206 -3.62 8.09 13.96
C LEU A 206 -4.09 7.13 15.05
N MET A 207 -5.39 7.14 15.33
CA MET A 207 -5.97 6.27 16.36
C MET A 207 -5.89 4.80 15.98
N GLU A 208 -6.03 4.48 14.69
CA GLU A 208 -5.82 3.11 14.21
C GLU A 208 -4.40 2.63 14.54
N ILE A 209 -3.37 3.43 14.28
CA ILE A 209 -2.00 3.06 14.66
C ILE A 209 -1.87 2.94 16.19
N TYR A 210 -2.41 3.90 16.93
CA TYR A 210 -2.26 3.94 18.38
C TYR A 210 -2.91 2.74 19.08
N GLU A 211 -4.09 2.30 18.64
CA GLU A 211 -4.85 1.19 19.22
C GLU A 211 -4.08 -0.14 19.16
N TYR A 212 -3.30 -0.37 18.08
CA TYR A 212 -2.48 -1.57 17.96
C TYR A 212 -1.12 -1.46 18.65
N LEU A 213 -0.72 -0.31 19.18
CA LEU A 213 0.49 -0.25 20.01
C LEU A 213 0.28 -0.94 21.36
N PRO A 214 1.36 -1.32 22.08
CA PRO A 214 1.24 -1.91 23.41
C PRO A 214 0.56 -1.01 24.46
N GLN A 215 0.47 0.31 24.20
CA GLN A 215 -0.15 1.32 25.07
C GLN A 215 0.38 1.38 26.52
N THR A 216 1.48 0.69 26.82
CA THR A 216 2.13 0.69 28.15
C THR A 216 2.85 1.99 28.47
N ASN A 217 3.07 2.85 27.48
CA ASN A 217 3.89 4.07 27.59
C ASN A 217 5.27 3.82 28.23
N CYS A 218 5.86 2.65 27.96
CA CYS A 218 7.10 2.19 28.62
C CYS A 218 8.36 3.02 28.33
N ARG A 219 8.34 3.89 27.31
CA ARG A 219 9.47 4.73 26.86
C ARG A 219 10.75 3.99 26.45
N LYS A 220 10.70 2.66 26.28
CA LYS A 220 11.85 1.83 25.84
C LYS A 220 12.35 2.17 24.42
N CYS A 221 11.53 2.87 23.62
CA CYS A 221 11.87 3.34 22.27
C CYS A 221 12.31 4.82 22.23
N SER A 222 12.58 5.43 23.39
CA SER A 222 12.96 6.84 23.55
C SER A 222 11.90 7.86 23.10
N GLU A 223 10.66 7.42 22.94
CA GLU A 223 9.50 8.29 22.73
C GLU A 223 8.76 8.56 24.05
N GLN A 224 8.11 9.73 24.14
CA GLN A 224 7.42 10.18 25.36
C GLN A 224 6.28 9.24 25.81
N GLY A 225 5.68 8.54 24.85
CA GLY A 225 4.65 7.53 25.04
C GLY A 225 4.26 6.88 23.70
N CYS A 226 3.36 5.91 23.75
CA CYS A 226 2.87 5.20 22.57
C CYS A 226 2.16 6.15 21.59
N TYR A 227 1.44 7.15 22.08
CA TYR A 227 0.78 8.15 21.23
C TYR A 227 1.79 9.00 20.44
N SER A 228 2.86 9.47 21.10
CA SER A 228 3.95 10.20 20.43
C SER A 228 4.68 9.32 19.41
N PHE A 229 4.88 8.04 19.72
CA PHE A 229 5.43 7.06 18.78
C PHE A 229 4.52 6.90 17.55
N ALA A 230 3.19 6.80 17.75
CA ALA A 230 2.22 6.71 16.65
C ALA A 230 2.29 7.91 15.71
N ILE A 231 2.36 9.14 16.24
CA ILE A 231 2.51 10.37 15.44
C ILE A 231 3.80 10.31 14.60
N LYS A 232 4.92 9.95 15.23
CA LYS A 232 6.21 9.86 14.52
C LYS A 232 6.26 8.71 13.51
N LEU A 233 5.52 7.63 13.76
CA LEU A 233 5.40 6.52 12.83
C LEU A 233 4.61 6.97 11.59
N MET A 234 3.49 7.68 11.78
CA MET A 234 2.71 8.30 10.70
C MET A 234 3.52 9.25 9.83
N SER A 235 4.45 10.01 10.41
CA SER A 235 5.34 10.90 9.68
C SER A 235 6.61 10.21 9.14
N ARG A 236 6.78 8.91 9.37
CA ARG A 236 7.98 8.11 9.06
C ARG A 236 9.27 8.66 9.68
N GLN A 237 9.17 9.38 10.80
CA GLN A 237 10.31 9.82 11.59
C GLN A 237 10.90 8.68 12.44
N VAL A 238 10.08 7.68 12.76
CA VAL A 238 10.51 6.41 13.37
C VAL A 238 9.96 5.24 12.57
N THR A 239 10.57 4.08 12.76
CA THR A 239 10.15 2.81 12.16
C THR A 239 9.57 1.89 13.22
N LEU A 240 8.72 0.95 12.79
CA LEU A 240 7.98 0.06 13.69
C LEU A 240 8.91 -0.78 14.58
N ASP A 241 10.06 -1.19 14.07
CA ASP A 241 11.08 -2.00 14.76
C ASP A 241 11.73 -1.31 15.97
N ARG A 242 11.55 0.01 16.12
CA ARG A 242 12.00 0.73 17.32
C ARG A 242 11.17 0.40 18.56
N CYS A 243 9.94 -0.07 18.42
CA CYS A 243 9.16 -0.52 19.57
C CYS A 243 9.63 -1.92 19.99
N VAL A 244 10.37 -2.00 21.10
CA VAL A 244 10.93 -3.27 21.59
C VAL A 244 9.83 -4.25 22.00
N LEU A 245 8.76 -3.77 22.64
CA LEU A 245 7.66 -4.62 23.09
C LEU A 245 6.90 -5.29 21.94
N LEU A 246 6.78 -4.63 20.77
CA LEU A 246 6.14 -5.23 19.60
C LEU A 246 6.89 -6.45 19.04
N LYS A 247 8.10 -6.75 19.52
CA LYS A 247 8.85 -7.95 19.15
C LYS A 247 8.54 -9.14 20.05
N GLU A 248 7.82 -8.93 21.14
CA GLU A 248 7.44 -10.00 22.06
C GLU A 248 6.28 -10.81 21.46
N PRO A 249 6.24 -12.14 21.68
CA PRO A 249 5.22 -13.02 21.07
C PRO A 249 3.78 -12.60 21.36
N GLU A 250 3.52 -11.99 22.52
CA GLU A 250 2.21 -11.49 22.92
C GLU A 250 1.66 -10.41 21.97
N TYR A 251 2.54 -9.64 21.33
CA TYR A 251 2.18 -8.56 20.40
C TYR A 251 2.33 -8.94 18.93
N ALA A 252 2.49 -10.22 18.59
CA ALA A 252 2.71 -10.65 17.20
C ALA A 252 1.59 -10.18 16.25
N ASN A 253 0.32 -10.36 16.63
CA ASN A 253 -0.82 -9.89 15.83
C ASN A 253 -0.83 -8.36 15.66
N ASN A 254 -0.52 -7.64 16.74
CA ASN A 254 -0.44 -6.18 16.74
C ASN A 254 0.65 -5.69 15.79
N GLN A 255 1.82 -6.34 15.84
CA GLN A 255 2.95 -6.04 14.97
C GLN A 255 2.58 -6.25 13.49
N GLU A 256 1.93 -7.37 13.15
CA GLU A 256 1.46 -7.64 11.78
C GLU A 256 0.45 -6.59 11.31
N HIS A 257 -0.52 -6.24 12.15
CA HIS A 257 -1.51 -5.22 11.80
C HIS A 257 -0.86 -3.86 11.54
N LEU A 258 0.09 -3.47 12.38
CA LEU A 258 0.86 -2.24 12.21
C LEU A 258 1.75 -2.26 10.96
N GLN A 259 2.32 -3.41 10.58
CA GLN A 259 3.04 -3.55 9.31
C GLN A 259 2.14 -3.27 8.11
N ILE A 260 0.88 -3.73 8.17
CA ILE A 260 -0.11 -3.45 7.12
C ILE A 260 -0.41 -1.95 7.08
N LEU A 261 -0.79 -1.34 8.20
CA LEU A 261 -1.14 0.09 8.25
C LEU A 261 0.03 0.99 7.82
N THR A 262 1.26 0.65 8.22
CA THR A 262 2.45 1.44 7.87
C THR A 262 2.83 1.37 6.39
N ALA A 263 2.29 0.42 5.63
CA ALA A 263 2.42 0.39 4.17
C ALA A 263 1.61 1.49 3.47
N TYR A 264 0.59 2.05 4.14
CA TYR A 264 -0.33 3.05 3.59
C TYR A 264 -0.07 4.48 4.07
N ILE A 265 0.96 4.72 4.89
CA ILE A 265 1.38 6.06 5.38
C ILE A 265 2.63 6.55 4.68
#